data_AF-A0AAU5X6J1-F1
#
_entry.id   AF-A0AAU5X6J1-F1
#
_cell.length_a   1.000
_cell.length_b   1.000
_cell.length_c   1.000
_cell.angle_alpha   90.00
_cell.angle_beta   90.00
_cell.angle_gamma   90.00
#
_symmetry.space_group_name_H-M   'P 1'
#
loop_
_entity.id
_entity.type
_entity.pdbx_description
1 polymer ?
#
loop_
_entity_poly.entity_id
_entity_poly.type
_entity_poly.pdbx_seq_one_letter_code
_entity_poly.pdbx_strand_id
1 'polypeptide(L)'
;MSLVVVFALVAGGIAAFSLLVDEALDEEVKRDRTCCWDKHATVASVARRIGIRIPTSAIDRRAGVKENDRQTVAVIAFTVPTRLAESYLARLVPEDERMVAPTWPDGSAPPEPDSTFRHLGLPEPSTVGPHSGVRTVNLCPDAAGKEAVHLKHCVDVYRLAVNGTADRTRLYFRSVVAGQ
;
A
#
# COMPACT_ATOMS: atom_id res chain seq x y z
N MET A 1 -45.54 26.39 -44.70
CA MET A 1 -45.29 25.11 -45.39
C MET A 1 -43.81 24.78 -45.21
N SER A 2 -43.57 23.75 -44.40
CA SER A 2 -42.39 22.87 -44.21
C SER A 2 -40.94 23.34 -44.49
N LEU A 3 -40.18 23.41 -43.40
CA LEU A 3 -38.96 22.62 -43.05
C LEU A 3 -38.20 21.91 -44.18
N VAL A 4 -36.86 22.01 -44.22
CA VAL A 4 -35.89 20.92 -43.93
C VAL A 4 -34.49 21.54 -43.73
N VAL A 5 -33.94 21.46 -42.51
CA VAL A 5 -32.50 21.62 -42.21
C VAL A 5 -31.91 20.22 -42.19
N VAL A 6 -30.96 19.94 -43.09
CA VAL A 6 -30.31 18.63 -43.22
C VAL A 6 -29.22 18.51 -42.16
N PHE A 7 -29.47 17.68 -41.15
CA PHE A 7 -28.46 17.12 -40.25
C PHE A 7 -27.74 15.97 -40.97
N ALA A 8 -26.41 16.05 -41.11
CA ALA A 8 -25.61 14.92 -41.58
C ALA A 8 -24.26 14.83 -40.84
N LEU A 9 -24.12 13.72 -40.11
CA LEU A 9 -22.88 13.00 -39.76
C LEU A 9 -21.89 13.64 -38.77
N VAL A 10 -22.22 13.53 -37.47
CA VAL A 10 -21.21 13.44 -36.39
C VAL A 10 -21.54 12.26 -35.48
N ALA A 11 -21.58 11.05 -36.04
CA ALA A 11 -21.82 9.82 -35.26
C ALA A 11 -20.56 8.94 -35.11
N GLY A 12 -19.56 9.09 -35.98
CA GLY A 12 -18.32 8.30 -35.92
C GLY A 12 -17.21 8.89 -35.03
N GLY A 13 -17.23 10.20 -34.78
CA GLY A 13 -16.17 10.88 -34.02
C GLY A 13 -16.25 10.63 -32.51
N ILE A 14 -17.46 10.50 -31.97
CA ILE A 14 -17.67 10.36 -30.51
C ILE A 14 -17.17 8.99 -30.02
N ALA A 15 -17.50 7.91 -30.75
CA ALA A 15 -17.06 6.56 -30.38
C ALA A 15 -15.53 6.38 -30.48
N ALA A 16 -14.90 6.92 -31.53
CA ALA A 16 -13.44 6.88 -31.67
C ALA A 16 -12.73 7.75 -30.61
N PHE A 17 -13.30 8.90 -30.27
CA PHE A 17 -12.75 9.76 -29.22
C PHE A 17 -12.89 9.14 -27.82
N SER A 18 -14.02 8.51 -27.50
CA SER A 18 -14.21 7.77 -26.25
C SER A 18 -13.18 6.64 -26.10
N LEU A 19 -12.97 5.84 -27.15
CA LEU A 19 -11.99 4.75 -27.11
C LEU A 19 -10.54 5.24 -26.98
N LEU A 20 -10.18 6.34 -27.66
CA LEU A 20 -8.86 6.94 -27.52
C LEU A 20 -8.61 7.53 -26.13
N VAL A 21 -9.64 8.09 -25.51
CA VAL A 21 -9.57 8.60 -24.13
C VAL A 21 -9.43 7.44 -23.15
N ASP A 22 -10.23 6.38 -23.29
CA ASP A 22 -10.14 5.20 -22.41
C ASP A 22 -8.75 4.53 -22.51
N GLU A 23 -8.19 4.40 -23.72
CA GLU A 23 -6.86 3.80 -23.89
C GLU A 23 -5.73 4.69 -23.36
N ALA A 24 -5.83 6.01 -23.52
CA ALA A 24 -4.88 6.95 -22.94
C ALA A 24 -4.93 6.95 -21.39
N LEU A 25 -6.13 6.86 -20.82
CA LEU A 25 -6.33 6.74 -19.37
C LEU A 25 -5.78 5.39 -18.86
N ASP A 26 -5.98 4.30 -19.59
CA ASP A 26 -5.45 2.99 -19.23
C ASP A 26 -3.92 2.95 -19.28
N GLU A 27 -3.30 3.54 -20.29
CA GLU A 27 -1.84 3.63 -20.39
C GLU A 27 -1.25 4.56 -19.32
N GLU A 28 -1.94 5.65 -18.98
CA GLU A 28 -1.55 6.51 -17.86
C GLU A 28 -1.67 5.77 -16.53
N VAL A 29 -2.75 5.02 -16.30
CA VAL A 29 -2.94 4.17 -15.12
C VAL A 29 -1.88 3.06 -15.04
N LYS A 30 -1.56 2.38 -16.15
CA LYS A 30 -0.49 1.37 -16.20
C LYS A 30 0.88 1.97 -15.95
N ARG A 31 1.17 3.14 -16.53
CA ARG A 31 2.42 3.88 -16.28
C ARG A 31 2.49 4.28 -14.82
N ASP A 32 1.45 4.88 -14.27
CA ASP A 32 1.40 5.28 -12.86
C ASP A 32 1.55 4.07 -11.92
N ARG A 33 1.07 2.88 -12.31
CA ARG A 33 1.27 1.62 -11.58
C ARG A 33 2.71 1.10 -11.60
N THR A 34 3.44 1.30 -12.70
CA THR A 34 4.77 0.68 -12.92
C THR A 34 5.94 1.64 -12.77
N CYS A 35 5.70 2.93 -12.92
CA CYS A 35 6.72 3.96 -12.86
C CYS A 35 7.04 4.36 -11.42
N CYS A 36 8.01 5.27 -11.34
CA CYS A 36 8.06 6.26 -10.29
C CYS A 36 8.59 5.74 -8.94
N TRP A 37 9.36 4.66 -8.97
CA TRP A 37 10.08 4.15 -7.82
C TRP A 37 11.46 4.80 -7.67
N ASP A 38 11.73 5.37 -6.49
CA ASP A 38 13.04 5.89 -6.13
C ASP A 38 14.06 4.76 -6.05
N LYS A 39 15.04 4.78 -6.96
CA LYS A 39 16.13 3.79 -7.04
C LYS A 39 17.11 3.89 -5.87
N HIS A 40 17.08 4.99 -5.12
CA HIS A 40 17.95 5.25 -3.97
C HIS A 40 17.23 5.02 -2.63
N ALA A 41 15.97 4.57 -2.65
CA ALA A 41 15.24 4.22 -1.45
C ALA A 41 15.94 3.09 -0.69
N THR A 42 16.56 3.43 0.44
CA THR A 42 17.14 2.44 1.35
C THR A 42 16.17 2.12 2.48
N VAL A 43 16.27 0.92 3.03
CA VAL A 43 15.54 0.52 4.23
C VAL A 43 15.69 1.53 5.38
N ALA A 44 16.90 2.08 5.57
CA ALA A 44 17.17 3.05 6.62
C ALA A 44 16.56 4.43 6.32
N SER A 45 16.62 4.92 5.08
CA SER A 45 16.02 6.20 4.71
C SER A 45 14.50 6.16 4.81
N VAL A 46 13.86 5.08 4.33
CA VAL A 46 12.41 4.90 4.40
C VAL A 46 11.92 4.78 5.84
N ALA A 47 12.61 4.00 6.68
CA ALA A 47 12.26 3.89 8.10
C ALA A 47 12.34 5.23 8.83
N ARG A 48 13.35 6.06 8.53
CA ARG A 48 13.47 7.43 9.06
C ARG A 48 12.38 8.37 8.53
N ARG A 49 11.92 8.18 7.29
CA ARG A 49 10.85 8.98 6.66
C ARG A 49 9.51 8.69 7.33
N ILE A 50 9.18 7.42 7.56
CA ILE A 50 7.92 7.00 8.22
C ILE A 50 7.98 7.19 9.73
N GLY A 51 9.16 7.05 10.35
CA GLY A 51 9.34 7.16 11.79
C GLY A 51 9.26 5.83 12.54
N ILE A 52 9.69 4.73 11.91
CA ILE A 52 9.71 3.40 12.54
C ILE A 52 11.14 2.94 12.87
N ARG A 53 11.27 2.14 13.92
CA ARG A 53 12.53 1.47 14.28
C ARG A 53 12.50 0.02 13.83
N ILE A 54 13.41 -0.37 12.94
CA ILE A 54 13.50 -1.77 12.51
C ILE A 54 14.34 -2.55 13.52
N PRO A 55 13.86 -3.68 14.06
CA PRO A 55 14.67 -4.52 14.94
C PRO A 55 15.98 -4.96 14.25
N THR A 56 17.09 -4.93 14.97
CA THR A 56 18.42 -5.28 14.41
C THR A 56 18.50 -6.71 13.86
N SER A 57 17.74 -7.63 14.45
CA SER A 57 17.65 -9.04 14.03
C SER A 57 16.68 -9.27 12.87
N ALA A 58 16.04 -8.22 12.33
CA ALA A 58 15.16 -8.34 11.19
C ALA A 58 15.93 -8.76 9.93
N ILE A 59 15.39 -9.76 9.24
CA ILE A 59 15.92 -10.29 7.98
C ILE A 59 14.98 -9.93 6.83
N ASP A 60 15.44 -10.16 5.59
CA ASP A 60 14.64 -9.90 4.38
C ASP A 60 14.03 -8.49 4.37
N ARG A 61 14.87 -7.51 4.71
CA ARG A 61 14.48 -6.11 4.83
C ARG A 61 14.39 -5.51 3.43
N ARG A 62 13.20 -5.07 3.04
CA ARG A 62 12.93 -4.45 1.74
C ARG A 62 12.21 -3.13 1.94
N ALA A 63 12.54 -2.14 1.12
CA ALA A 63 11.88 -0.85 1.16
C ALA A 63 11.82 -0.26 -0.24
N GLY A 64 10.86 0.63 -0.44
CA GLY A 64 10.70 1.41 -1.66
C GLY A 64 9.96 2.70 -1.36
N VAL A 65 10.16 3.69 -2.22
CA VAL A 65 9.35 4.90 -2.24
C VAL A 65 8.84 5.05 -3.67
N LYS A 66 7.53 5.23 -3.80
CA LYS A 66 6.88 5.57 -5.06
C LYS A 66 6.47 7.03 -5.03
N GLU A 67 6.98 7.84 -5.95
CA GLU A 67 6.75 9.29 -6.03
C GLU A 67 6.08 9.63 -7.36
N ASN A 68 4.78 9.91 -7.33
CA ASN A 68 4.07 10.44 -8.50
C ASN A 68 3.45 11.81 -8.20
N ASP A 69 2.87 12.43 -9.22
CA ASP A 69 2.31 13.78 -9.14
C ASP A 69 1.14 13.91 -8.14
N ARG A 70 0.55 12.78 -7.71
CA ARG A 70 -0.61 12.76 -6.79
C ARG A 70 -0.19 12.51 -5.36
N GLN A 71 0.75 11.59 -5.15
CA GLN A 71 1.13 11.13 -3.82
C GLN A 71 2.54 10.54 -3.80
N THR A 72 3.20 10.65 -2.66
CA THR A 72 4.35 9.83 -2.34
C THR A 72 3.95 8.70 -1.40
N VAL A 73 4.24 7.46 -1.78
CA VAL A 73 3.98 6.27 -0.97
C VAL A 73 5.29 5.64 -0.55
N ALA A 74 5.53 5.59 0.76
CA ALA A 74 6.67 4.89 1.35
C ALA A 74 6.24 3.50 1.83
N VAL A 75 6.95 2.46 1.40
CA VAL A 75 6.71 1.08 1.82
C VAL A 75 7.97 0.44 2.37
N ILE A 76 7.79 -0.35 3.43
CA ILE A 76 8.86 -1.13 4.02
C ILE A 76 8.33 -2.43 4.60
N ALA A 77 9.08 -3.51 4.42
CA ALA A 77 8.74 -4.82 4.94
C ALA A 77 9.99 -5.52 5.47
N PHE A 78 9.82 -6.31 6.52
CA PHE A 78 10.89 -7.12 7.08
C PHE A 78 10.33 -8.31 7.85
N THR A 79 11.14 -9.36 7.97
CA THR A 79 10.77 -10.59 8.66
C THR A 79 11.52 -10.72 9.99
N VAL A 80 10.81 -11.13 11.04
CA VAL A 80 11.35 -11.33 12.39
C VAL A 80 10.81 -12.63 13.00
N PRO A 81 11.42 -13.16 14.06
CA PRO A 81 10.78 -14.19 14.90
C PRO A 81 9.40 -13.73 15.36
N THR A 82 8.41 -14.63 15.37
CA THR A 82 7.01 -14.31 15.74
C THR A 82 6.92 -13.66 17.12
N ARG A 83 7.65 -14.16 18.12
CA ARG A 83 7.70 -13.53 19.46
C ARG A 83 8.25 -12.11 19.44
N LEU A 84 9.23 -11.84 18.56
CA LEU A 84 9.76 -10.49 18.41
C LEU A 84 8.73 -9.58 17.73
N ALA A 85 8.04 -10.05 16.69
CA ALA A 85 6.93 -9.31 16.07
C ALA A 85 5.86 -8.94 17.10
N GLU A 86 5.42 -9.89 17.93
CA GLU A 86 4.43 -9.66 18.99
C GLU A 86 4.91 -8.58 19.96
N SER A 87 6.13 -8.71 20.48
CA SER A 87 6.69 -7.71 21.41
C SER A 87 6.87 -6.33 20.76
N TYR A 88 7.22 -6.29 19.48
CA TYR A 88 7.40 -5.06 18.72
C TYR A 88 6.06 -4.35 18.51
N LEU A 89 5.05 -5.10 18.04
CA LEU A 89 3.70 -4.60 17.82
C LEU A 89 3.02 -4.18 19.13
N ALA A 90 3.24 -4.89 20.24
CA ALA A 90 2.70 -4.50 21.55
C ALA A 90 3.22 -3.16 22.08
N ARG A 91 4.36 -2.66 21.57
CA ARG A 91 4.85 -1.31 21.88
C ARG A 91 4.40 -0.25 20.88
N LEU A 92 4.06 -0.67 19.66
CA LEU A 92 3.67 0.21 18.56
C LEU A 92 2.17 0.46 18.53
N VAL A 93 1.35 -0.57 18.74
CA VAL A 93 -0.11 -0.48 18.78
C VAL A 93 -0.54 -0.07 20.20
N PRO A 94 -1.41 0.94 20.35
CA PRO A 94 -2.02 1.30 21.64
C PRO A 94 -2.66 0.11 22.35
N GLU A 95 -2.68 0.10 23.68
CA GLU A 95 -3.22 -1.03 24.47
C GLU A 95 -4.74 -1.23 24.28
N ASP A 96 -5.46 -0.14 23.98
CA ASP A 96 -6.89 -0.13 23.70
C ASP A 96 -7.23 -0.45 22.23
N GLU A 97 -6.22 -0.54 21.36
CA GLU A 97 -6.37 -0.86 19.95
C GLU A 97 -5.96 -2.31 19.66
N ARG A 98 -6.59 -2.92 18.66
CA ARG A 98 -6.28 -4.30 18.23
C ARG A 98 -6.11 -4.34 16.73
N MET A 99 -5.10 -5.09 16.28
CA MET A 99 -4.99 -5.41 14.86
C MET A 99 -6.14 -6.33 14.43
N VAL A 100 -6.89 -5.92 13.42
CA VAL A 100 -8.07 -6.63 12.90
C VAL A 100 -7.74 -7.38 11.62
N ALA A 101 -8.60 -8.32 11.18
CA ALA A 101 -8.47 -8.82 9.81
C ALA A 101 -8.78 -7.68 8.83
N PRO A 102 -8.13 -7.59 7.67
CA PRO A 102 -8.58 -6.75 6.56
C PRO A 102 -10.02 -7.12 6.21
N THR A 103 -10.89 -6.12 6.14
CA THR A 103 -12.28 -6.29 5.76
C THR A 103 -12.43 -5.97 4.29
N TRP A 104 -13.11 -6.85 3.55
CA TRP A 104 -13.60 -6.55 2.20
C TRP A 104 -15.12 -6.64 2.24
N PRO A 105 -15.85 -5.79 1.51
CA PRO A 105 -17.28 -5.98 1.31
C PRO A 105 -17.56 -7.41 0.82
N ASP A 106 -18.57 -8.08 1.37
CA ASP A 106 -18.90 -9.46 1.00
C ASP A 106 -19.17 -9.58 -0.51
N GLY A 107 -18.51 -10.55 -1.16
CA GLY A 107 -18.62 -10.77 -2.62
C GLY A 107 -17.81 -9.81 -3.49
N SER A 108 -17.12 -8.82 -2.91
CA SER A 108 -16.18 -7.99 -3.67
C SER A 108 -14.86 -8.73 -3.93
N ALA A 109 -14.29 -8.51 -5.11
CA ALA A 109 -12.90 -8.89 -5.36
C ALA A 109 -11.99 -8.12 -4.40
N PRO A 110 -10.82 -8.67 -4.01
CA PRO A 110 -9.83 -7.90 -3.27
C PRO A 110 -9.58 -6.57 -3.97
N PRO A 111 -9.41 -5.46 -3.22
CA PRO A 111 -9.14 -4.17 -3.82
C PRO A 111 -7.95 -4.29 -4.77
N GLU A 112 -8.06 -3.67 -5.94
CA GLU A 112 -6.99 -3.72 -6.93
C GLU A 112 -5.68 -3.28 -6.26
N PRO A 113 -4.62 -4.09 -6.32
CA PRO A 113 -3.43 -3.79 -5.53
C PRO A 113 -2.82 -2.49 -6.05
N ASP A 114 -2.56 -1.54 -5.16
CA ASP A 114 -1.56 -0.49 -5.41
C ASP A 114 -0.19 -1.09 -5.77
N SER A 115 -0.04 -2.41 -5.56
CA SER A 115 1.07 -3.27 -5.98
C SER A 115 2.42 -2.81 -5.43
N THR A 116 2.37 -2.00 -4.37
CA THR A 116 3.53 -1.35 -3.79
C THR A 116 4.47 -2.37 -3.16
N PHE A 117 3.94 -3.40 -2.48
CA PHE A 117 4.78 -4.49 -1.99
C PHE A 117 5.14 -5.51 -3.07
N ARG A 118 4.30 -5.65 -4.11
CA ARG A 118 4.62 -6.50 -5.27
C ARG A 118 5.86 -6.00 -6.02
N HIS A 119 6.08 -4.69 -6.09
CA HIS A 119 7.32 -4.10 -6.60
C HIS A 119 8.56 -4.60 -5.84
N LEU A 120 8.43 -4.84 -4.53
CA LEU A 120 9.48 -5.41 -3.70
C LEU A 120 9.60 -6.94 -3.83
N GLY A 121 8.85 -7.57 -4.74
CA GLY A 121 8.78 -9.03 -4.87
C GLY A 121 8.10 -9.72 -3.69
N LEU A 122 7.19 -9.04 -3.00
CA LEU A 122 6.45 -9.54 -1.84
C LEU A 122 4.96 -9.67 -2.16
N PRO A 123 4.22 -10.58 -1.48
CA PRO A 123 2.77 -10.61 -1.60
C PRO A 123 2.16 -9.33 -1.03
N GLU A 124 1.07 -8.87 -1.65
CA GLU A 124 0.35 -7.69 -1.18
C GLU A 124 -0.54 -8.09 0.04
N PRO A 125 -0.30 -7.52 1.24
CA PRO A 125 -1.03 -7.93 2.45
C PRO A 125 -2.51 -7.51 2.43
N SER A 126 -2.90 -6.51 1.63
CA SER A 126 -4.30 -6.12 1.48
C SER A 126 -5.12 -7.05 0.58
N THR A 127 -4.47 -7.94 -0.18
CA THR A 127 -5.13 -8.87 -1.11
C THR A 127 -5.16 -10.31 -0.61
N VAL A 128 -4.50 -10.62 0.51
CA VAL A 128 -4.59 -11.95 1.13
C VAL A 128 -5.86 -12.01 1.97
N GLY A 129 -6.69 -13.04 1.74
CA GLY A 129 -8.01 -13.21 2.34
C GLY A 129 -8.06 -12.99 3.85
N PRO A 130 -9.23 -12.63 4.42
CA PRO A 130 -9.39 -12.55 5.88
C PRO A 130 -9.04 -13.88 6.60
N HIS A 131 -9.11 -15.02 5.88
CA HIS A 131 -8.75 -16.35 6.36
C HIS A 131 -7.24 -16.66 6.31
N SER A 132 -6.41 -15.80 5.71
CA SER A 132 -4.96 -15.99 5.62
C SER A 132 -4.22 -15.70 6.93
N GLY A 133 -4.94 -15.22 7.96
CA GLY A 133 -4.35 -14.84 9.25
C GLY A 133 -3.63 -13.49 9.23
N VAL A 134 -3.69 -12.76 8.12
CA VAL A 134 -3.23 -11.36 8.05
C VAL A 134 -3.98 -10.51 9.07
N ARG A 135 -3.27 -9.61 9.74
CA ARG A 135 -3.87 -8.60 10.62
C ARG A 135 -3.35 -7.22 10.25
N THR A 136 -4.19 -6.21 10.36
CA THR A 136 -3.88 -4.83 10.00
C THR A 136 -4.33 -3.86 11.09
N VAL A 137 -3.65 -2.72 11.16
CA VAL A 137 -4.03 -1.54 11.96
C VAL A 137 -3.51 -0.30 11.24
N ASN A 138 -4.21 0.83 11.35
CA ASN A 138 -3.73 2.12 10.86
C ASN A 138 -3.33 2.96 12.07
N LEU A 139 -2.08 3.43 12.11
CA LEU A 139 -1.53 4.19 13.23
C LEU A 139 -1.11 5.56 12.74
N CYS A 140 -1.61 6.62 13.36
CA CYS A 140 -1.20 7.99 13.08
C CYS A 140 -0.20 8.50 14.12
N PRO A 141 0.52 9.60 13.82
CA PRO A 141 1.18 10.38 14.86
C PRO A 141 0.19 10.71 15.97
N ASP A 142 0.69 10.84 17.20
CA ASP A 142 -0.09 11.04 18.43
C ASP A 142 -0.94 9.83 18.88
N ALA A 143 -0.85 8.68 18.19
CA ALA A 143 -1.36 7.43 18.75
C ALA A 143 -0.63 7.10 20.07
N ALA A 144 -1.38 6.60 21.06
CA ALA A 144 -0.90 6.41 22.44
C ALA A 144 0.19 5.31 22.62
N GLY A 145 0.63 4.66 21.54
CA GLY A 145 1.68 3.64 21.59
C GLY A 145 3.06 4.23 21.91
N LYS A 146 3.83 3.56 22.78
CA LYS A 146 5.19 3.99 23.20
C LYS A 146 6.15 4.18 22.02
N GLU A 147 6.02 3.35 20.98
CA GLU A 147 6.79 3.48 19.74
C GLU A 147 6.07 4.32 18.68
N ALA A 148 4.75 4.50 18.81
CA ALA A 148 3.97 5.28 17.86
C ALA A 148 4.30 6.78 17.91
N VAL A 149 4.81 7.28 19.04
CA VAL A 149 5.32 8.65 19.19
C VAL A 149 6.40 9.02 18.16
N HIS A 150 7.09 8.03 17.58
CA HIS A 150 8.11 8.27 16.58
C HIS A 150 7.56 8.39 15.15
N LEU A 151 6.29 8.02 14.93
CA LEU A 151 5.66 8.09 13.63
C LEU A 151 5.57 9.53 13.16
N LYS A 152 5.96 9.76 11.91
CA LYS A 152 5.87 11.08 11.26
C LYS A 152 4.64 11.21 10.38
N HIS A 153 4.05 10.08 10.02
CA HIS A 153 2.91 9.98 9.12
C HIS A 153 2.03 8.82 9.56
N CYS A 154 0.76 8.82 9.14
CA CYS A 154 -0.09 7.66 9.34
C CYS A 154 0.45 6.47 8.56
N VAL A 155 0.44 5.30 9.17
CA VAL A 155 1.01 4.07 8.64
C VAL A 155 0.02 2.92 8.78
N ASP A 156 -0.26 2.25 7.66
CA ASP A 156 -0.88 0.95 7.65
C ASP A 156 0.17 -0.09 8.04
N VAL A 157 -0.07 -0.80 9.13
CA VAL A 157 0.80 -1.87 9.62
C VAL A 157 0.10 -3.20 9.40
N TYR A 158 0.73 -4.10 8.65
CA TYR A 158 0.25 -5.46 8.46
C TYR A 158 1.17 -6.47 9.11
N ARG A 159 0.61 -7.51 9.71
CA ARG A 159 1.32 -8.72 10.12
C ARG A 159 0.85 -9.90 9.28
N LEU A 160 1.79 -10.70 8.80
CA LEU A 160 1.51 -11.94 8.08
C LEU A 160 2.47 -13.03 8.55
N ALA A 161 1.93 -14.19 8.92
CA ALA A 161 2.75 -15.37 9.18
C ALA A 161 3.42 -15.82 7.87
N VAL A 162 4.70 -16.15 7.92
CA VAL A 162 5.43 -16.62 6.73
C VAL A 162 5.11 -18.10 6.51
N ASN A 163 4.54 -18.43 5.34
CA ASN A 163 4.19 -19.81 4.98
C ASN A 163 5.41 -20.74 5.10
N GLY A 164 5.21 -21.92 5.69
CA GLY A 164 6.27 -22.91 5.89
C GLY A 164 7.16 -22.66 7.11
N THR A 165 6.99 -21.55 7.83
CA THR A 165 7.76 -21.22 9.04
C THR A 165 6.84 -20.66 10.13
N ALA A 166 6.35 -21.52 11.02
CA ALA A 166 5.45 -21.13 12.11
C ALA A 166 6.09 -20.13 13.11
N ASP A 167 7.42 -20.00 13.09
CA ASP A 167 8.19 -19.14 13.99
C ASP A 167 8.52 -17.76 13.40
N ARG A 168 8.07 -17.45 12.18
CA ARG A 168 8.39 -16.18 11.49
C ARG A 168 7.17 -15.39 11.09
N THR A 169 7.25 -14.09 11.32
CA THR A 169 6.24 -13.11 10.93
C THR A 169 6.90 -12.04 10.08
N ARG A 170 6.26 -11.72 8.95
CA ARG A 170 6.61 -10.55 8.15
C ARG A 170 5.72 -9.39 8.57
N LEU A 171 6.34 -8.25 8.84
CA LEU A 171 5.68 -6.98 9.08
C LEU A 171 5.80 -6.13 7.83
N TYR A 172 4.69 -5.49 7.45
CA TYR A 172 4.61 -4.55 6.34
C TYR A 172 4.15 -3.21 6.89
N PHE A 173 4.73 -2.13 6.37
CA PHE A 173 4.38 -0.76 6.72
C PHE A 173 4.21 0.02 5.43
N ARG A 174 3.06 0.66 5.27
CA ARG A 174 2.75 1.53 4.13
C ARG A 174 2.28 2.88 4.65
N SER A 175 2.84 3.93 4.10
CA SER A 175 2.48 5.29 4.50
C SER A 175 2.42 6.19 3.28
N VAL A 176 1.36 6.98 3.17
CA VAL A 176 1.34 8.14 2.28
C VAL A 176 2.08 9.26 3.00
N VAL A 177 3.16 9.72 2.40
CA VAL A 177 4.03 10.75 2.94
C VAL A 177 3.95 11.98 2.05
N ALA A 178 4.12 13.17 2.62
CA ALA A 178 4.22 14.37 1.80
C ALA A 178 5.44 14.25 0.87
N GLY A 179 5.29 14.72 -0.38
CA GLY A 179 6.43 14.98 -1.25
C GLY A 179 7.36 15.98 -0.57
N GLN A 180 8.67 15.81 -0.75
CA GLN A 180 9.65 16.78 -0.24
C GLN A 180 9.62 18.07 -1.04
#